data_AF-A0A5E4KMM1-F1
#
_entry.id   AF-A0A5E4KMM1-F1
#
_cell.length_a   1.000
_cell.length_b   1.000
_cell.length_c   1.000
_cell.angle_alpha   90.00
_cell.angle_beta   90.00
_cell.angle_gamma   90.00
#
_symmetry.space_group_name_H-M   'P 1'
#
loop_
_entity.id
_entity.type
_entity.pdbx_description
1 polymer ?
#
loop_
_entity_poly.entity_id
_entity_poly.type
_entity_poly.pdbx_seq_one_letter_code
_entity_poly.pdbx_strand_id
1 'polypeptide(L)'
;MNIRNFRSVFSLAILVLMATFLVGAAMAQDETAPALGGNALMMKGWMDYSEWFVIVSLMPSVIIMLFIALSLHIARPMVLRYLNRMTLRLGADILWEAWIIGRDVMILAAVGIIGIFIVPRVESDWNTQVFIPSFVLGVITLLYKLSTDTDADKTKYAIATGLTALTLIAVLVPYSIGPIWEQKGSNFFMETYLIPLSNADTIKDVKITMDEAINAVQKGDNGTALLKAQDAAAIHAKFGDTLSSWDSTKSSQLEDAFTAFTNAAKNGDATGMKSAQSMITQILDDYGRTLGVLG
;
A
#
# COMPACT_ATOMS: atom_id res chain seq x y z
N MET A 1 14.88 -25.18 -35.55
CA MET A 1 14.06 -23.94 -35.49
C MET A 1 14.99 -22.75 -35.68
N ASN A 2 14.73 -21.91 -36.69
CA ASN A 2 15.69 -20.93 -37.21
C ASN A 2 15.96 -19.79 -36.20
N ILE A 3 17.24 -19.62 -35.83
CA ILE A 3 17.78 -18.62 -34.86
C ILE A 3 17.45 -17.17 -35.25
N ARG A 4 17.04 -16.93 -36.49
CA ARG A 4 16.70 -15.59 -37.01
C ARG A 4 15.41 -15.00 -36.45
N ASN A 5 14.44 -15.81 -36.01
CA ASN A 5 13.18 -15.31 -35.45
C ASN A 5 13.27 -14.96 -33.96
N PHE A 6 14.23 -15.54 -33.23
CA PHE A 6 14.42 -15.33 -31.78
C PHE A 6 14.82 -13.88 -31.46
N ARG A 7 15.64 -13.25 -32.30
CA ARG A 7 16.00 -11.83 -32.17
C ARG A 7 14.80 -10.89 -32.35
N SER A 8 13.82 -11.27 -33.17
CA SER A 8 12.65 -10.43 -33.44
C SER A 8 11.67 -10.41 -32.26
N VAL A 9 11.44 -11.55 -31.62
CA VAL A 9 10.54 -11.67 -30.45
C VAL A 9 11.18 -11.01 -29.23
N PHE A 10 12.49 -11.17 -29.03
CA PHE A 10 13.23 -10.53 -27.94
C PHE A 10 13.28 -9.00 -28.10
N SER A 11 13.47 -8.51 -29.33
CA SER A 11 13.43 -7.06 -29.61
C SER A 11 12.02 -6.49 -29.44
N LEU A 12 10.97 -7.26 -29.78
CA LEU A 12 9.57 -6.83 -29.58
C LEU A 12 9.22 -6.75 -28.09
N ALA A 13 9.64 -7.72 -27.28
CA ALA A 13 9.42 -7.71 -25.83
C ALA A 13 10.15 -6.54 -25.15
N ILE A 14 11.41 -6.27 -25.54
CA ILE A 14 12.16 -5.11 -25.05
C ILE A 14 11.50 -3.81 -25.49
N LEU A 15 10.97 -3.73 -26.71
CA LEU A 15 10.34 -2.53 -27.24
C LEU A 15 8.97 -2.27 -26.60
N VAL A 16 8.20 -3.31 -26.30
CA VAL A 16 6.95 -3.21 -25.51
C VAL A 16 7.27 -2.76 -24.08
N LEU A 17 8.33 -3.29 -23.47
CA LEU A 17 8.75 -2.94 -22.11
C LEU A 17 9.33 -1.51 -22.01
N MET A 18 10.06 -1.08 -23.05
CA MET A 18 10.52 0.31 -23.17
C MET A 18 9.38 1.27 -23.50
N ALA A 19 8.37 0.84 -24.28
CA ALA A 19 7.18 1.65 -24.55
C ALA A 19 6.32 1.84 -23.30
N THR A 20 6.12 0.81 -22.47
CA THR A 20 5.45 0.95 -21.18
C THR A 20 6.26 1.78 -20.19
N PHE A 21 7.60 1.65 -20.19
CA PHE A 21 8.48 2.48 -19.37
C PHE A 21 8.48 3.96 -19.79
N LEU A 22 8.48 4.24 -21.10
CA LEU A 22 8.44 5.61 -21.64
C LEU A 22 7.07 6.26 -21.49
N VAL A 23 5.97 5.50 -21.61
CA VAL A 23 4.63 6.01 -21.28
C VAL A 23 4.52 6.30 -19.78
N GLY A 24 5.08 5.45 -18.91
CA GLY A 24 5.16 5.71 -17.48
C GLY A 24 6.02 6.92 -17.10
N ALA A 25 7.15 7.13 -17.79
CA ALA A 25 8.03 8.27 -17.58
C ALA A 25 7.47 9.58 -18.15
N ALA A 26 6.76 9.53 -19.29
CA ALA A 26 6.12 10.71 -19.88
C ALA A 26 4.92 11.21 -19.05
N MET A 27 4.31 10.35 -18.22
CA MET A 27 3.27 10.74 -17.25
C MET A 27 3.83 11.23 -15.91
N ALA A 28 5.15 11.14 -15.69
CA ALA A 28 5.81 11.54 -14.44
C ALA A 28 6.44 12.94 -14.50
N GLN A 29 6.29 13.65 -15.63
CA GLN A 29 6.89 14.96 -15.82
C GLN A 29 5.80 16.03 -16.01
N ASP A 30 5.21 16.48 -14.89
CA ASP A 30 4.89 17.89 -14.72
C ASP A 30 4.84 18.26 -13.23
N GLU A 31 5.67 19.25 -12.88
CA GLU A 31 5.81 19.88 -11.58
C GLU A 31 4.66 20.88 -11.34
N THR A 32 4.44 21.27 -10.07
CA THR A 32 3.68 22.47 -9.67
C THR A 32 2.21 22.54 -10.06
N ALA A 33 1.34 21.80 -9.36
CA ALA A 33 -0.10 21.96 -9.52
C ALA A 33 -0.66 23.07 -8.60
N PRO A 34 -1.25 24.17 -9.14
CA PRO A 34 -2.04 25.12 -8.38
C PRO A 34 -3.30 24.44 -7.83
N ALA A 35 -3.93 25.00 -6.78
CA ALA A 35 -5.09 24.42 -6.10
C ALA A 35 -6.13 23.83 -7.09
N LEU A 36 -6.20 22.51 -7.14
CA LEU A 36 -7.04 21.74 -8.07
C LEU A 36 -8.50 21.82 -7.61
N GLY A 37 -9.39 22.31 -8.49
CA GLY A 37 -10.84 22.32 -8.23
C GLY A 37 -11.43 20.92 -7.99
N GLY A 38 -12.64 20.86 -7.42
CA GLY A 38 -13.26 19.63 -6.89
C GLY A 38 -13.22 18.38 -7.81
N ASN A 39 -13.34 18.54 -9.12
CA ASN A 39 -13.24 17.42 -10.08
C ASN A 39 -11.83 16.82 -10.18
N ALA A 40 -10.82 17.66 -10.00
CA ALA A 40 -9.41 17.27 -10.10
C ALA A 40 -8.90 16.69 -8.77
N LEU A 41 -9.46 17.13 -7.62
CA LEU A 41 -9.29 16.45 -6.33
C LEU A 41 -9.88 15.03 -6.36
N MET A 42 -11.06 14.84 -6.96
CA MET A 42 -11.60 13.50 -7.15
C MET A 42 -10.70 12.67 -8.06
N MET A 43 -10.22 13.21 -9.19
CA MET A 43 -9.32 12.48 -10.08
C MET A 43 -8.00 12.08 -9.41
N LYS A 44 -7.44 12.94 -8.56
CA LYS A 44 -6.28 12.62 -7.72
C LYS A 44 -6.59 11.47 -6.75
N GLY A 45 -7.70 11.54 -6.02
CA GLY A 45 -8.13 10.47 -5.11
C GLY A 45 -8.35 9.12 -5.79
N TRP A 46 -8.90 9.12 -7.01
CA TRP A 46 -9.03 7.91 -7.83
C TRP A 46 -7.68 7.35 -8.30
N MET A 47 -6.74 8.22 -8.67
CA MET A 47 -5.38 7.80 -9.04
C MET A 47 -4.64 7.18 -7.85
N ASP A 48 -4.66 7.84 -6.70
CA ASP A 48 -4.02 7.37 -5.47
C ASP A 48 -4.65 6.04 -5.00
N TYR A 49 -5.97 5.88 -5.15
CA TYR A 49 -6.68 4.62 -4.88
C TYR A 49 -6.23 3.49 -5.80
N SER A 50 -6.15 3.76 -7.11
CA SER A 50 -5.75 2.74 -8.08
C SER A 50 -4.32 2.26 -7.85
N GLU A 51 -3.43 3.16 -7.44
CA GLU A 51 -2.06 2.86 -7.06
C GLU A 51 -2.00 1.94 -5.84
N TRP A 52 -2.76 2.27 -4.79
CA TRP A 52 -2.90 1.43 -3.62
C TRP A 52 -3.49 0.04 -3.91
N PHE A 53 -4.53 -0.03 -4.74
CA PHE A 53 -5.12 -1.31 -5.15
C PHE A 53 -4.10 -2.17 -5.87
N VAL A 54 -3.34 -1.59 -6.80
CA VAL A 54 -2.26 -2.27 -7.53
C VAL A 54 -1.20 -2.77 -6.55
N ILE A 55 -0.79 -1.97 -5.57
CA ILE A 55 0.25 -2.37 -4.61
C ILE A 55 -0.24 -3.51 -3.70
N VAL A 56 -1.39 -3.35 -3.04
CA VAL A 56 -1.93 -4.32 -2.07
C VAL A 56 -2.32 -5.63 -2.74
N SER A 57 -2.75 -5.61 -4.01
CA SER A 57 -3.12 -6.84 -4.72
C SER A 57 -1.93 -7.50 -5.41
N LEU A 58 -1.04 -6.74 -6.07
CA LEU A 58 0.05 -7.31 -6.85
C LEU A 58 1.22 -7.77 -5.99
N MET A 59 1.55 -7.08 -4.89
CA MET A 59 2.68 -7.50 -4.03
C MET A 59 2.49 -8.91 -3.44
N PRO A 60 1.35 -9.23 -2.80
CA PRO A 60 1.08 -10.61 -2.36
C PRO A 60 1.04 -11.59 -3.53
N SER A 61 0.53 -11.15 -4.69
CA SER A 61 0.49 -11.99 -5.90
C SER A 61 1.89 -12.40 -6.36
N VAL A 62 2.88 -11.50 -6.30
CA VAL A 62 4.30 -11.82 -6.60
C VAL A 62 4.82 -12.89 -5.65
N ILE A 63 4.57 -12.74 -4.35
CA ILE A 63 5.00 -13.71 -3.33
C ILE A 63 4.37 -15.08 -3.61
N ILE A 64 3.07 -15.11 -3.89
CA ILE A 64 2.35 -16.34 -4.23
C ILE A 64 2.91 -16.98 -5.51
N MET A 65 3.15 -16.20 -6.56
CA MET A 65 3.72 -16.71 -7.82
C MET A 65 5.12 -17.30 -7.62
N LEU A 66 5.99 -16.63 -6.88
CA LEU A 66 7.33 -17.13 -6.55
C LEU A 66 7.26 -18.38 -5.66
N PHE A 67 6.32 -18.42 -4.72
CA PHE A 67 6.08 -19.60 -3.89
C PHE A 67 5.59 -20.79 -4.71
N ILE A 68 4.68 -20.58 -5.65
CA ILE A 68 4.23 -21.61 -6.61
C ILE A 68 5.40 -22.07 -7.47
N ALA A 69 6.19 -21.15 -8.03
CA ALA A 69 7.37 -21.47 -8.83
C ALA A 69 8.41 -22.31 -8.05
N LEU A 70 8.63 -21.98 -6.78
CA LEU A 70 9.52 -22.73 -5.90
C LEU A 70 8.94 -24.12 -5.56
N SER A 71 7.64 -24.19 -5.27
CA SER A 71 6.93 -25.44 -5.00
C SER A 71 7.00 -26.38 -6.21
N LEU A 72 6.85 -25.83 -7.42
CA LEU A 72 7.04 -26.57 -8.67
C LEU A 72 8.46 -27.08 -8.79
N HIS A 73 9.50 -26.29 -8.48
CA HIS A 73 10.87 -26.80 -8.46
C HIS A 73 11.07 -27.97 -7.47
N ILE A 74 10.48 -27.89 -6.29
CA ILE A 74 10.61 -28.96 -5.30
C ILE A 74 9.84 -30.21 -5.73
N ALA A 75 8.74 -30.05 -6.49
CA ALA A 75 7.88 -31.15 -6.94
C ALA A 75 8.46 -32.02 -8.07
N ARG A 76 9.56 -31.62 -8.73
CA ARG A 76 10.19 -32.36 -9.84
C ARG A 76 10.30 -33.88 -9.65
N PRO A 77 10.87 -34.42 -8.54
CA PRO A 77 10.98 -35.87 -8.37
C PRO A 77 9.62 -36.58 -8.33
N MET A 78 8.57 -35.91 -7.84
CA MET A 78 7.22 -36.48 -7.87
C MET A 78 6.68 -36.50 -9.30
N VAL A 79 6.83 -35.40 -10.04
CA VAL A 79 6.40 -35.31 -11.43
C VAL A 79 7.07 -36.38 -12.29
N LEU A 80 8.38 -36.58 -12.15
CA LEU A 80 9.10 -37.65 -12.85
C LEU A 80 8.57 -39.06 -12.53
N ARG A 81 8.20 -39.33 -11.27
CA ARG A 81 7.57 -40.61 -10.88
C ARG A 81 6.20 -40.80 -11.53
N TYR A 82 5.41 -39.73 -11.65
CA TYR A 82 4.11 -39.76 -12.33
C TYR A 82 4.26 -39.98 -13.84
N LEU A 83 5.19 -39.27 -14.47
CA LEU A 83 5.47 -39.40 -15.90
C LEU A 83 5.93 -40.82 -16.28
N ASN A 84 6.77 -41.44 -15.44
CA ASN A 84 7.22 -42.82 -15.66
C ASN A 84 6.10 -43.87 -15.59
N ARG A 85 4.93 -43.54 -15.01
CA ARG A 85 3.77 -44.44 -14.93
C ARG A 85 2.81 -44.28 -16.11
N MET A 86 3.00 -43.27 -16.95
CA MET A 86 2.12 -43.04 -18.09
C MET A 86 2.46 -44.01 -19.22
N THR A 87 1.45 -44.74 -19.70
CA THR A 87 1.58 -45.67 -20.82
C THR A 87 1.62 -44.94 -22.17
N LEU A 88 1.07 -43.72 -22.24
CA LEU A 88 1.17 -42.84 -23.41
C LEU A 88 2.39 -41.93 -23.31
N ARG A 89 3.33 -42.08 -24.24
CA ARG A 89 4.50 -41.19 -24.37
C ARG A 89 4.11 -39.75 -24.67
N LEU A 90 3.07 -39.54 -25.49
CA LEU A 90 2.59 -38.21 -25.86
C LEU A 90 2.05 -37.43 -24.66
N GLY A 91 1.28 -38.10 -23.78
CA GLY A 91 0.73 -37.45 -22.58
C GLY A 91 1.80 -37.07 -21.58
N ALA A 92 2.82 -37.93 -21.43
CA ALA A 92 3.96 -37.64 -20.57
C ALA A 92 4.77 -36.42 -21.05
N ASP A 93 4.99 -36.32 -22.36
CA ASP A 93 5.76 -35.22 -22.95
C ASP A 93 5.06 -33.87 -22.79
N ILE A 94 3.76 -33.82 -23.10
CA ILE A 94 2.94 -32.59 -22.95
C ILE A 94 2.88 -32.14 -21.50
N LEU A 95 2.71 -33.06 -20.55
CA LEU A 95 2.68 -32.72 -19.13
C LEU A 95 4.04 -32.26 -18.61
N TRP A 96 5.13 -32.84 -19.11
CA TRP A 96 6.48 -32.40 -18.79
C TRP A 96 6.74 -30.97 -19.29
N GLU A 97 6.43 -30.68 -20.56
CA GLU A 97 6.60 -29.33 -21.11
C GLU A 97 5.69 -28.31 -20.42
N ALA A 98 4.43 -28.64 -20.18
CA ALA A 98 3.51 -27.76 -19.46
C ALA A 98 4.00 -27.42 -18.04
N TRP A 99 4.60 -28.40 -17.36
CA TRP A 99 5.20 -28.19 -16.04
C TRP A 99 6.41 -27.25 -16.09
N ILE A 100 7.32 -27.43 -17.07
CA ILE A 100 8.47 -26.54 -17.26
C ILE A 100 8.00 -25.11 -17.57
N ILE A 101 7.09 -24.96 -18.54
CA ILE A 101 6.57 -23.67 -18.97
C ILE A 101 5.85 -22.97 -17.81
N GLY A 102 4.98 -23.68 -17.08
CA GLY A 102 4.26 -23.13 -15.94
C GLY A 102 5.20 -22.57 -14.88
N ARG A 103 6.25 -23.32 -14.53
CA ARG A 103 7.30 -22.88 -13.58
C ARG A 103 8.00 -21.61 -14.05
N ASP A 104 8.39 -21.56 -15.32
CA ASP A 104 9.20 -20.45 -15.83
C ASP A 104 8.37 -19.18 -16.09
N VAL A 105 7.12 -19.34 -16.53
CA VAL A 105 6.16 -18.24 -16.67
C VAL A 105 5.85 -17.60 -15.32
N MET A 106 5.72 -18.38 -14.24
CA MET A 106 5.48 -17.81 -12.90
C MET A 106 6.64 -16.91 -12.43
N ILE A 107 7.88 -17.31 -12.68
CA ILE A 107 9.06 -16.49 -12.33
C ILE A 107 9.11 -15.25 -13.23
N LEU A 108 8.89 -15.41 -14.53
CA LEU A 108 8.88 -14.29 -15.47
C LEU A 108 7.81 -13.25 -15.11
N ALA A 109 6.59 -13.70 -14.81
CA ALA A 109 5.50 -12.84 -14.40
C ALA A 109 5.80 -12.13 -13.08
N ALA A 110 6.32 -12.86 -12.08
CA ALA A 110 6.70 -12.27 -10.80
C ALA A 110 7.76 -11.18 -10.97
N VAL A 111 8.82 -11.43 -11.76
CA VAL A 111 9.88 -10.45 -12.02
C VAL A 111 9.35 -9.25 -12.81
N GLY A 112 8.48 -9.48 -13.79
CA GLY A 112 7.83 -8.41 -14.56
C GLY A 112 7.00 -7.50 -13.65
N ILE A 113 6.25 -8.07 -12.72
CA ILE A 113 5.46 -7.31 -11.75
C ILE A 113 6.36 -6.56 -10.77
N ILE A 114 7.44 -7.18 -10.25
CA ILE A 114 8.41 -6.47 -9.39
C ILE A 114 8.99 -5.25 -10.10
N GLY A 115 9.26 -5.34 -11.41
CA GLY A 115 9.76 -4.22 -12.21
C GLY A 115 8.83 -2.99 -12.22
N ILE A 116 7.52 -3.17 -12.04
CA ILE A 116 6.55 -2.06 -11.95
C ILE A 116 6.81 -1.21 -10.70
N PHE A 117 7.28 -1.82 -9.61
CA PHE A 117 7.52 -1.14 -8.33
C PHE A 117 8.84 -0.36 -8.25
N ILE A 118 9.69 -0.51 -9.27
CA ILE A 118 10.97 0.20 -9.43
C ILE A 118 10.79 1.45 -10.31
N VAL A 119 9.57 1.73 -10.77
CA VAL A 119 9.27 2.95 -11.51
C VAL A 119 9.39 4.17 -10.56
N PRO A 120 10.07 5.26 -10.95
CA PRO A 120 10.43 6.37 -10.05
C PRO A 120 9.25 7.00 -9.28
N ARG A 121 8.05 6.98 -9.88
CA ARG A 121 6.84 7.50 -9.25
C ARG A 121 6.41 6.65 -8.03
N VAL A 122 6.55 5.34 -8.10
CA VAL A 122 6.27 4.44 -6.98
C VAL A 122 7.38 4.53 -5.93
N GLU A 123 8.63 4.76 -6.36
CA GLU A 123 9.79 4.92 -5.47
C GLU A 123 9.77 6.23 -4.65
N SER A 124 9.11 7.30 -5.12
CA SER A 124 9.04 8.56 -4.35
C SER A 124 8.08 8.47 -3.18
N ASP A 125 6.97 7.76 -3.37
CA ASP A 125 5.88 7.69 -2.40
C ASP A 125 6.08 6.54 -1.41
N TRP A 126 6.82 5.52 -1.85
CA TRP A 126 7.09 4.29 -1.12
C TRP A 126 8.57 3.97 -1.21
N ASN A 127 9.22 3.59 -0.11
CA ASN A 127 10.63 3.17 -0.10
C ASN A 127 10.80 1.78 -0.77
N THR A 128 10.39 1.66 -2.03
CA THR A 128 10.44 0.43 -2.83
C THR A 128 11.84 0.10 -3.32
N GLN A 129 12.84 0.92 -2.99
CA GLN A 129 14.27 0.62 -3.18
C GLN A 129 14.66 -0.74 -2.60
N VAL A 130 13.94 -1.19 -1.56
CA VAL A 130 14.11 -2.51 -0.95
C VAL A 130 13.80 -3.68 -1.89
N PHE A 131 13.04 -3.45 -2.97
CA PHE A 131 12.72 -4.47 -3.98
C PHE A 131 13.70 -4.51 -5.16
N ILE A 132 14.60 -3.52 -5.27
CA ILE A 132 15.66 -3.52 -6.31
C ILE A 132 16.54 -4.78 -6.22
N PRO A 133 17.04 -5.20 -5.04
CA PRO A 133 17.81 -6.45 -4.92
C PRO A 133 17.02 -7.67 -5.40
N SER A 134 15.72 -7.71 -5.10
CA SER A 134 14.82 -8.80 -5.48
C SER A 134 14.62 -8.86 -6.99
N PHE A 135 14.46 -7.72 -7.64
CA PHE A 135 14.37 -7.63 -9.09
C PHE A 135 15.66 -8.09 -9.76
N VAL A 136 16.81 -7.63 -9.28
CA VAL A 136 18.12 -8.03 -9.81
C VAL A 136 18.32 -9.54 -9.66
N LEU A 137 18.00 -10.12 -8.49
CA LEU A 137 18.07 -11.57 -8.27
C LEU A 137 17.10 -12.34 -9.19
N GLY A 138 15.89 -11.82 -9.38
CA GLY A 138 14.91 -12.41 -10.30
C GLY A 138 15.39 -12.41 -11.75
N VAL A 139 15.98 -11.30 -12.21
CA VAL A 139 16.59 -11.21 -13.54
C VAL A 139 17.77 -12.16 -13.67
N ILE A 140 18.66 -12.25 -12.66
CA ILE A 140 19.76 -13.21 -12.64
C ILE A 140 19.23 -14.65 -12.73
N THR A 141 18.14 -14.96 -12.02
CA THR A 141 17.49 -16.28 -12.05
C THR A 141 17.01 -16.63 -13.46
N LEU A 142 16.35 -15.68 -14.14
CA LEU A 142 15.87 -15.86 -15.51
C LEU A 142 17.02 -15.98 -16.52
N LEU A 143 18.05 -15.15 -16.39
CA LEU A 143 19.25 -15.21 -17.24
C LEU A 143 20.00 -16.53 -17.06
N TYR A 144 20.10 -17.02 -15.83
CA TYR A 144 20.72 -18.30 -15.52
C TYR A 144 19.95 -19.45 -16.18
N LYS A 145 18.63 -19.48 -16.06
CA LYS A 145 17.76 -20.47 -16.70
C LYS A 145 17.80 -20.40 -18.23
N LEU A 146 17.93 -19.20 -18.80
CA LEU A 146 18.05 -19.02 -20.24
C LEU A 146 19.42 -19.48 -20.76
N SER A 147 20.48 -19.28 -19.98
CA SER A 147 21.86 -19.59 -20.38
C SER A 147 22.25 -21.05 -20.13
N THR A 148 21.52 -21.75 -19.25
CA THR A 148 21.86 -23.11 -18.85
C THR A 148 20.66 -24.03 -18.97
N ASP A 149 20.91 -25.22 -19.53
CA ASP A 149 19.94 -26.32 -19.47
C ASP A 149 19.87 -26.84 -18.03
N THR A 150 19.01 -26.19 -17.25
CA THR A 150 18.86 -26.40 -15.82
C THR A 150 18.16 -27.73 -15.51
N ASP A 151 17.43 -28.30 -16.46
CA ASP A 151 16.67 -29.53 -16.26
C ASP A 151 17.51 -30.79 -16.56
N ALA A 152 18.60 -30.68 -17.32
CA ALA A 152 19.51 -31.79 -17.63
C ALA A 152 20.46 -32.18 -16.48
N ASP A 153 20.83 -31.25 -15.59
CA ASP A 153 21.84 -31.45 -14.53
C ASP A 153 21.29 -31.15 -13.14
N LYS A 154 21.52 -32.05 -12.18
CA LYS A 154 21.10 -31.87 -10.77
C LYS A 154 21.71 -30.64 -10.12
N THR A 155 22.96 -30.33 -10.42
CA THR A 155 23.66 -29.19 -9.79
C THR A 155 23.10 -27.86 -10.30
N LYS A 156 22.90 -27.75 -11.62
CA LYS A 156 22.31 -26.55 -12.25
C LYS A 156 20.87 -26.34 -11.79
N TYR A 157 20.13 -27.43 -11.66
CA TYR A 157 18.78 -27.40 -11.10
C TYR A 157 18.74 -26.86 -9.67
N ALA A 158 19.65 -27.33 -8.81
CA ALA A 158 19.74 -26.87 -7.43
C ALA A 158 20.10 -25.38 -7.35
N ILE A 159 21.00 -24.90 -8.21
CA ILE A 159 21.36 -23.48 -8.31
C ILE A 159 20.16 -22.64 -8.73
N ALA A 160 19.42 -23.05 -9.78
CA ALA A 160 18.22 -22.34 -10.23
C ALA A 160 17.12 -22.31 -9.15
N THR A 161 16.97 -23.41 -8.41
CA THR A 161 16.04 -23.50 -7.28
C THR A 161 16.46 -22.56 -6.14
N GLY A 162 17.75 -22.55 -5.80
CA GLY A 162 18.31 -21.65 -4.78
C GLY A 162 18.16 -20.17 -5.15
N LEU A 163 18.41 -19.81 -6.41
CA LEU A 163 18.20 -18.46 -6.94
C LEU A 163 16.73 -18.03 -6.87
N THR A 164 15.80 -18.94 -7.22
CA THR A 164 14.35 -18.68 -7.08
C THR A 164 13.96 -18.48 -5.61
N ALA A 165 14.51 -19.30 -4.70
CA ALA A 165 14.27 -19.16 -3.26
C ALA A 165 14.84 -17.86 -2.69
N LEU A 166 16.04 -17.45 -3.11
CA LEU A 166 16.64 -16.18 -2.72
C LEU A 166 15.82 -14.99 -3.22
N THR A 167 15.31 -15.06 -4.46
CA THR A 167 14.40 -14.04 -5.01
C THR A 167 13.13 -13.95 -4.18
N LEU A 168 12.53 -15.08 -3.79
CA LEU A 168 11.36 -15.11 -2.91
C LEU A 168 11.66 -14.48 -1.54
N ILE A 169 12.77 -14.85 -0.90
CA ILE A 169 13.17 -14.31 0.40
C ILE A 169 13.40 -12.79 0.30
N ALA A 170 14.04 -12.34 -0.77
CA ALA A 170 14.31 -10.92 -1.00
C ALA A 170 13.02 -10.09 -1.17
N VAL A 171 11.93 -10.67 -1.69
CA VAL A 171 10.61 -10.01 -1.71
C VAL A 171 9.87 -10.16 -0.37
N LEU A 172 9.90 -11.36 0.19
CA LEU A 172 9.11 -11.73 1.38
C LEU A 172 9.57 -11.01 2.64
N VAL A 173 10.89 -10.90 2.86
CA VAL A 173 11.43 -10.28 4.09
C VAL A 173 11.02 -8.81 4.18
N PRO A 174 11.25 -7.95 3.17
CA PRO A 174 10.77 -6.57 3.19
C PRO A 174 9.25 -6.46 3.34
N TYR A 175 8.50 -7.34 2.67
CA TYR A 175 7.04 -7.37 2.79
C TYR A 175 6.58 -7.73 4.21
N SER A 176 7.21 -8.71 4.86
CA SER A 176 6.85 -9.21 6.20
C SER A 176 7.25 -8.29 7.34
N ILE A 177 8.32 -7.51 7.17
CA ILE A 177 8.75 -6.45 8.11
C ILE A 177 8.00 -5.13 7.80
N GLY A 178 7.12 -5.18 6.78
CA GLY A 178 6.09 -4.23 6.39
C GLY A 178 5.25 -3.55 7.48
N PRO A 179 5.00 -4.12 8.68
CA PRO A 179 4.16 -3.46 9.70
C PRO A 179 4.64 -2.08 10.17
N ILE A 180 5.89 -1.69 9.88
CA ILE A 180 6.39 -0.31 10.12
C ILE A 180 5.85 0.68 9.06
N TRP A 181 5.39 0.19 7.90
CA TRP A 181 4.81 0.94 6.78
C TRP A 181 3.27 0.98 6.83
N GLU A 182 2.65 0.03 7.54
CA GLU A 182 1.19 -0.05 7.79
C GLU A 182 0.64 1.14 8.57
N GLN A 183 1.48 1.90 9.29
CA GLN A 183 0.99 3.07 10.02
C GLN A 183 0.44 4.14 9.07
N LYS A 184 0.99 4.27 7.85
CA LYS A 184 0.43 5.14 6.80
C LYS A 184 -0.80 4.54 6.13
N GLY A 185 -0.86 3.22 5.95
CA GLY A 185 -1.99 2.52 5.33
C GLY A 185 -3.22 2.38 6.23
N SER A 186 -3.02 2.17 7.53
CA SER A 186 -4.07 2.20 8.56
C SER A 186 -4.62 3.62 8.72
N ASN A 187 -3.75 4.63 8.74
CA ASN A 187 -4.19 6.02 8.74
C ASN A 187 -4.97 6.33 7.46
N PHE A 188 -4.50 5.90 6.28
CA PHE A 188 -5.21 6.04 5.02
C PHE A 188 -6.55 5.28 4.99
N PHE A 189 -6.65 4.05 5.51
CA PHE A 189 -7.94 3.34 5.61
C PHE A 189 -8.92 4.06 6.56
N MET A 190 -8.41 4.62 7.65
CA MET A 190 -9.19 5.43 8.61
C MET A 190 -9.50 6.86 8.11
N GLU A 191 -8.79 7.34 7.07
CA GLU A 191 -8.88 8.69 6.49
C GLU A 191 -9.57 8.70 5.12
N THR A 192 -9.62 7.56 4.42
CA THR A 192 -10.13 7.41 3.04
C THR A 192 -11.37 6.54 2.95
N TYR A 193 -11.53 5.50 3.80
CA TYR A 193 -12.70 4.61 3.77
C TYR A 193 -13.74 4.94 4.84
N LEU A 194 -13.31 5.44 6.00
CA LEU A 194 -14.14 6.38 6.73
C LEU A 194 -13.91 7.69 5.99
N ILE A 195 -14.88 8.08 5.15
CA ILE A 195 -15.03 9.38 4.45
C ILE A 195 -13.94 10.36 4.89
N PRO A 196 -13.09 10.97 4.03
CA PRO A 196 -12.37 12.16 4.44
C PRO A 196 -13.46 13.14 4.86
N LEU A 197 -13.75 13.16 6.15
CA LEU A 197 -14.81 13.95 6.71
C LEU A 197 -14.41 15.33 6.24
N SER A 198 -15.26 15.95 5.42
CA SER A 198 -15.06 17.35 5.10
C SER A 198 -14.76 18.04 6.43
N ASN A 199 -13.96 19.10 6.48
CA ASN A 199 -13.69 19.77 7.75
C ASN A 199 -14.99 20.03 8.56
N ALA A 200 -16.13 20.23 7.88
CA ALA A 200 -17.47 20.25 8.46
C ALA A 200 -17.93 18.94 9.15
N ASP A 201 -17.70 17.78 8.52
CA ASP A 201 -17.97 16.48 9.11
C ASP A 201 -17.02 16.22 10.31
N THR A 202 -15.73 16.58 10.21
CA THR A 202 -14.77 16.42 11.34
C THR A 202 -15.19 17.29 12.51
N ILE A 203 -15.63 18.52 12.25
CA ILE A 203 -16.23 19.42 13.26
C ILE A 203 -17.44 18.75 13.93
N LYS A 204 -18.31 18.10 13.14
CA LYS A 204 -19.50 17.41 13.65
C LYS A 204 -19.13 16.24 14.55
N ASP A 205 -18.17 15.41 14.16
CA ASP A 205 -17.72 14.25 14.94
C ASP A 205 -17.07 14.67 16.26
N VAL A 206 -16.26 15.73 16.25
CA VAL A 206 -15.70 16.33 17.47
C VAL A 206 -16.83 16.75 18.42
N LYS A 207 -17.87 17.43 17.92
CA LYS A 207 -19.02 17.85 18.74
C LYS A 207 -19.78 16.69 19.34
N ILE A 208 -20.10 15.67 18.54
CA ILE A 208 -20.80 14.45 18.99
C ILE A 208 -20.00 13.76 20.10
N THR A 209 -18.70 13.60 19.89
CA THR A 209 -17.83 12.90 20.85
C THR A 209 -17.72 13.66 22.16
N MET A 210 -17.67 15.00 22.12
CA MET A 210 -17.72 15.84 23.33
C MET A 210 -19.05 15.71 24.08
N ASP A 211 -20.19 15.67 23.37
CA ASP A 211 -21.50 15.47 23.99
C ASP A 211 -21.59 14.10 24.68
N GLU A 212 -21.07 13.05 24.05
CA GLU A 212 -20.97 11.71 24.65
C GLU A 212 -20.13 11.73 25.94
N ALA A 213 -18.99 12.44 25.94
CA ALA A 213 -18.13 12.58 27.11
C ALA A 213 -18.86 13.29 28.27
N ILE A 214 -19.56 14.39 27.99
CA ILE A 214 -20.34 15.13 29.00
C ILE A 214 -21.48 14.26 29.54
N ASN A 215 -22.18 13.54 28.68
CA ASN A 215 -23.25 12.62 29.08
C ASN A 215 -22.73 11.48 29.97
N ALA A 216 -21.51 10.99 29.73
CA ALA A 216 -20.87 10.00 30.58
C ALA A 216 -20.55 10.55 31.98
N VAL A 217 -19.99 11.78 32.08
CA VAL A 217 -19.76 12.42 33.39
C VAL A 217 -21.07 12.66 34.13
N GLN A 218 -22.12 13.10 33.45
CA GLN A 218 -23.43 13.31 34.09
C GLN A 218 -24.04 12.01 34.64
N LYS A 219 -23.68 10.85 34.07
CA LYS A 219 -24.05 9.52 34.57
C LYS A 219 -23.12 9.00 35.67
N GLY A 220 -22.07 9.75 36.03
CA GLY A 220 -21.06 9.35 37.01
C GLY A 220 -19.99 8.41 36.45
N ASP A 221 -19.91 8.22 35.13
CA ASP A 221 -18.91 7.37 34.49
C ASP A 221 -17.72 8.20 33.98
N ASN A 222 -16.81 8.51 34.91
CA ASN A 222 -15.63 9.32 34.62
C ASN A 222 -14.62 8.58 33.71
N GLY A 223 -14.64 7.24 33.69
CA GLY A 223 -13.75 6.44 32.85
C GLY A 223 -14.10 6.56 31.37
N THR A 224 -15.39 6.36 31.05
CA THR A 224 -15.90 6.54 29.68
C THR A 224 -15.80 8.00 29.24
N ALA A 225 -16.06 8.95 30.14
CA ALA A 225 -15.91 10.37 29.84
C ALA A 225 -14.49 10.76 29.44
N LEU A 226 -13.48 10.26 30.15
CA LEU A 226 -12.07 10.54 29.85
C LEU A 226 -11.68 9.95 28.49
N LEU A 227 -12.07 8.71 28.20
CA LEU A 227 -11.81 8.07 26.91
C LEU A 227 -12.41 8.88 25.77
N LYS A 228 -13.69 9.29 25.90
CA LYS A 228 -14.37 10.10 24.88
C LYS A 228 -13.75 11.50 24.73
N ALA A 229 -13.29 12.11 25.82
CA ALA A 229 -12.56 13.38 25.75
C ALA A 229 -11.24 13.25 24.98
N GLN A 230 -10.50 12.15 25.18
CA GLN A 230 -9.29 11.86 24.43
C GLN A 230 -9.57 11.56 22.95
N ASP A 231 -10.64 10.82 22.65
CA ASP A 231 -11.10 10.57 21.28
C ASP A 231 -11.42 11.88 20.56
N ALA A 232 -12.12 12.81 21.21
CA ALA A 232 -12.43 14.12 20.63
C ALA A 232 -11.16 14.93 20.30
N ALA A 233 -10.15 14.90 21.18
CA ALA A 233 -8.87 15.55 20.94
C ALA A 233 -8.08 14.88 19.79
N ALA A 234 -8.15 13.54 19.69
CA ALA A 234 -7.54 12.79 18.59
C ALA A 234 -8.22 13.08 17.25
N ILE A 235 -9.55 13.23 17.22
CA ILE A 235 -10.28 13.65 16.01
C ILE A 235 -9.89 15.08 15.63
N HIS A 236 -9.76 15.99 16.59
CA HIS A 236 -9.27 17.35 16.34
C HIS A 236 -7.87 17.38 15.71
N ALA A 237 -6.95 16.50 16.14
CA ALA A 237 -5.61 16.42 15.57
C ALA A 237 -5.62 16.12 14.06
N LYS A 238 -6.72 15.59 13.51
CA LYS A 238 -6.89 15.37 12.05
C LYS A 238 -7.00 16.67 11.25
N PHE A 239 -7.31 17.81 11.88
CA PHE A 239 -7.22 19.10 11.19
C PHE A 239 -5.77 19.46 10.80
N GLY A 240 -4.77 18.88 11.48
CA GLY A 240 -3.35 19.11 11.20
C GLY A 240 -3.00 20.60 11.13
N ASP A 241 -2.17 20.95 10.15
CA ASP A 241 -1.71 22.33 9.94
C ASP A 241 -2.77 23.27 9.33
N THR A 242 -3.95 22.76 8.96
CA THR A 242 -4.99 23.58 8.32
C THR A 242 -5.59 24.61 9.27
N LEU A 243 -5.69 24.28 10.56
CA LEU A 243 -6.23 25.18 11.56
C LEU A 243 -5.22 26.26 11.97
N SER A 244 -3.96 25.88 12.14
CA SER A 244 -2.88 26.80 12.51
C SER A 244 -2.54 27.78 11.38
N SER A 245 -2.69 27.36 10.11
CA SER A 245 -2.58 28.24 8.95
C SER A 245 -3.78 29.16 8.76
N TRP A 246 -4.98 28.77 9.22
CA TRP A 246 -6.15 29.64 9.24
C TRP A 246 -6.03 30.75 10.29
N ASP A 247 -5.75 30.38 11.54
CA ASP A 247 -5.56 31.32 12.65
C ASP A 247 -4.77 30.63 13.78
N SER A 248 -3.48 30.94 13.87
CA SER A 248 -2.58 30.34 14.87
C SER A 248 -2.97 30.66 16.31
N THR A 249 -3.61 31.82 16.56
CA THR A 249 -4.07 32.19 17.90
C THR A 249 -5.26 31.34 18.30
N LYS A 250 -6.26 31.20 17.41
CA LYS A 250 -7.40 30.33 17.67
C LYS A 250 -7.02 28.86 17.72
N SER A 251 -6.03 28.41 16.95
CA SER A 251 -5.48 27.06 17.03
C SER A 251 -4.91 26.77 18.42
N SER A 252 -4.07 27.67 18.96
CA SER A 252 -3.53 27.53 20.33
C SER A 252 -4.64 27.56 21.39
N GLN A 253 -5.62 28.46 21.26
CA GLN A 253 -6.77 28.48 22.17
C GLN A 253 -7.59 27.19 22.13
N LEU A 254 -7.69 26.57 20.95
CA LEU A 254 -8.40 25.31 20.78
C LEU A 254 -7.67 24.16 21.48
N GLU A 255 -6.34 24.07 21.35
CA GLU A 255 -5.51 23.08 22.06
C GLU A 255 -5.61 23.22 23.59
N ASP A 256 -5.57 24.46 24.09
CA ASP A 256 -5.77 24.76 25.51
C ASP A 256 -7.18 24.33 25.97
N ALA A 257 -8.20 24.58 25.15
CA ALA A 257 -9.57 24.19 25.45
C ALA A 257 -9.75 22.65 25.48
N PHE A 258 -9.13 21.89 24.56
CA PHE A 258 -9.14 20.42 24.60
C PHE A 258 -8.40 19.87 25.82
N THR A 259 -7.31 20.51 26.22
CA THR A 259 -6.58 20.17 27.44
C THR A 259 -7.45 20.39 28.68
N ALA A 260 -8.13 21.55 28.75
CA ALA A 260 -9.09 21.85 29.82
C ALA A 260 -10.27 20.86 29.84
N PHE A 261 -10.81 20.50 28.66
CA PHE A 261 -11.89 19.54 28.51
C PHE A 261 -11.50 18.16 29.06
N THR A 262 -10.30 17.68 28.71
CA THR A 262 -9.77 16.39 29.16
C THR A 262 -9.51 16.37 30.67
N ASN A 263 -8.94 17.45 31.22
CA ASN A 263 -8.71 17.59 32.66
C ASN A 263 -10.03 17.64 33.44
N ALA A 264 -11.05 18.34 32.92
CA ALA A 264 -12.38 18.38 33.52
C ALA A 264 -13.05 16.99 33.50
N ALA A 265 -12.94 16.25 32.39
CA ALA A 265 -13.44 14.88 32.28
C ALA A 265 -12.78 13.93 33.30
N LYS A 266 -11.46 14.01 33.45
CA LYS A 266 -10.70 13.24 34.46
C LYS A 266 -11.19 13.49 35.89
N ASN A 267 -11.57 14.74 36.18
CA ASN A 267 -12.03 15.16 37.50
C ASN A 267 -13.55 14.99 37.70
N GLY A 268 -14.30 14.53 36.68
CA GLY A 268 -15.76 14.45 36.72
C GLY A 268 -16.45 15.82 36.80
N ASP A 269 -15.79 16.89 36.35
CA ASP A 269 -16.34 18.25 36.37
C ASP A 269 -17.13 18.53 35.08
N ALA A 270 -18.43 18.21 35.11
CA ALA A 270 -19.33 18.46 34.00
C ALA A 270 -19.46 19.97 33.64
N THR A 271 -19.25 20.87 34.60
CA THR A 271 -19.34 22.32 34.36
C THR A 271 -18.12 22.81 33.61
N GLY A 272 -16.92 22.38 34.04
CA GLY A 272 -15.67 22.62 33.33
C GLY A 272 -15.69 22.08 31.90
N MET A 273 -16.23 20.86 31.70
CA MET A 273 -16.39 20.29 30.36
C MET A 273 -17.31 21.12 29.46
N LYS A 274 -18.47 21.58 29.95
CA LYS A 274 -19.39 22.42 29.17
C LYS A 274 -18.77 23.77 28.80
N SER A 275 -18.00 24.37 29.71
CA SER A 275 -17.28 25.62 29.44
C SER A 275 -16.26 25.45 28.32
N ALA A 276 -15.44 24.38 28.39
CA ALA A 276 -14.46 24.08 27.36
C ALA A 276 -15.11 23.71 26.02
N GLN A 277 -16.18 22.90 26.04
CA GLN A 277 -16.95 22.54 24.85
C GLN A 277 -17.52 23.78 24.12
N SER A 278 -18.02 24.77 24.86
CA SER A 278 -18.54 26.02 24.28
C SER A 278 -17.47 26.76 23.48
N MET A 279 -16.26 26.86 24.05
CA MET A 279 -15.12 27.49 23.38
C MET A 279 -14.68 26.71 22.14
N ILE A 280 -14.55 25.38 22.25
CA ILE A 280 -14.22 24.49 21.12
C ILE A 280 -15.24 24.66 20.00
N THR A 281 -16.54 24.61 20.32
CA THR A 281 -17.63 24.72 19.36
C THR A 281 -17.61 26.07 18.65
N GLN A 282 -17.38 27.17 19.37
CA GLN A 282 -17.29 28.51 18.79
C GLN A 282 -16.15 28.62 17.77
N ILE A 283 -14.95 28.15 18.13
CA ILE A 283 -13.77 28.21 17.24
C ILE A 283 -14.00 27.35 15.99
N LEU A 284 -14.53 26.14 16.17
CA LEU A 284 -14.82 25.23 15.06
C LEU A 284 -15.94 25.76 14.14
N ASP A 285 -16.95 26.44 14.67
CA ASP A 285 -18.00 27.08 13.86
C ASP A 285 -17.46 28.26 13.06
N ASP A 286 -16.59 29.07 13.64
CA ASP A 286 -15.89 30.14 12.92
C ASP A 286 -15.05 29.57 11.78
N TYR A 287 -14.31 28.48 12.04
CA TYR A 287 -13.51 27.78 11.02
C TYR A 287 -14.39 27.16 9.93
N GLY A 288 -15.49 26.51 10.30
CA GLY A 288 -16.44 25.95 9.33
C GLY A 288 -17.04 27.02 8.41
N ARG A 289 -17.35 28.21 8.94
CA ARG A 289 -17.87 29.33 8.13
C ARG A 289 -16.85 29.87 7.15
N THR A 290 -15.57 29.98 7.51
CA THR A 290 -14.54 30.49 6.58
C THR A 290 -14.29 29.52 5.43
N LEU A 291 -14.36 28.21 5.69
CA LEU A 291 -14.27 27.19 4.65
C LEU A 291 -15.44 27.25 3.66
N GLY A 292 -16.66 27.54 4.13
CA GLY A 292 -17.85 27.67 3.28
C GLY A 292 -17.90 28.94 2.42
N VAL A 293 -17.04 29.94 2.68
CA VAL A 293 -16.95 31.19 1.91
C VAL A 293 -15.87 31.12 0.81
N LEU A 294 -14.91 30.19 0.94
CA LEU A 294 -13.81 29.97 -0.02
C LEU A 294 -14.11 28.86 -1.04
N GLY A 295 -15.26 28.20 -0.94
CA GLY A 295 -15.72 27.12 -1.84
C GLY A 295 -16.54 27.61 -3.02
#